data_AF-X1P7R7-F1
#
_entry.id   AF-X1P7R7-F1
#
_cell.length_a   1.000
_cell.length_b   1.000
_cell.length_c   1.000
_cell.angle_alpha   90.00
_cell.angle_beta   90.00
_cell.angle_gamma   90.00
#
_symmetry.space_group_name_H-M   'P 1'
#
loop_
_entity.id
_entity.type
_entity.pdbx_description
1 polymer ?
#
loop_
_entity_poly.entity_id
_entity_poly.type
_entity_poly.pdbx_seq_one_letter_code
_entity_poly.pdbx_strand_id
1 'polypeptide(L)' 'MAQWTFITNHGIVPAYIAKHPESTTLVIASAVNLTERTIQKIIAELEAEKYIE' A
#
# COMPACT_ATOMS: atom_id res chain seq x y z
N MET A 1 1.40 22.04 -2.20
CA MET A 1 1.40 20.57 -2.20
C MET A 1 0.03 20.12 -1.71
N ALA A 2 -0.70 19.31 -2.49
CA ALA A 2 -2.04 18.88 -2.08
C ALA A 2 -1.93 17.93 -0.88
N GLN A 3 -2.48 18.35 0.26
CA GLN A 3 -2.60 17.51 1.45
C GLN A 3 -3.85 16.65 1.27
N TRP A 4 -3.63 15.38 0.95
CA TRP A 4 -4.71 14.41 0.74
C TRP A 4 -5.40 14.14 2.07
N THR A 5 -6.64 14.60 2.22
CA THR A 5 -7.38 14.53 3.48
C THR A 5 -8.24 13.28 3.65
N PHE A 6 -8.40 12.45 2.60
CA PHE A 6 -9.24 11.25 2.68
C PHE A 6 -8.86 10.14 1.67
N ILE A 7 -7.59 9.73 1.65
CA ILE A 7 -7.20 8.46 1.01
C ILE A 7 -7.07 7.41 2.11
N THR A 8 -7.87 6.35 2.03
CA THR A 8 -7.76 5.22 2.96
C THR A 8 -6.43 4.48 2.74
N ASN A 9 -5.96 3.73 3.74
CA ASN A 9 -4.76 2.90 3.56
C ASN A 9 -4.91 1.95 2.35
N HIS A 10 -6.13 1.50 2.05
CA HIS A 10 -6.47 0.70 0.86
C HIS A 10 -6.33 1.44 -0.48
N GLY A 11 -6.28 2.77 -0.49
CA GLY A 11 -5.99 3.54 -1.70
C GLY A 11 -4.51 3.88 -1.85
N ILE A 12 -3.84 4.25 -0.76
CA ILE A 12 -2.46 4.74 -0.84
C ILE A 12 -1.44 3.61 -1.10
N VAL A 13 -1.67 2.43 -0.53
CA VAL A 13 -0.77 1.28 -0.64
C VAL A 13 -0.71 0.74 -2.08
N PRO A 14 -1.83 0.37 -2.73
CA PRO A 14 -1.78 -0.07 -4.13
C PRO A 14 -1.30 1.03 -5.08
N ALA A 15 -1.61 2.31 -4.82
CA ALA A 15 -1.09 3.42 -5.63
C ALA A 15 0.44 3.55 -5.52
N TYR A 16 1.03 3.25 -4.36
CA TYR A 16 2.48 3.21 -4.18
C TYR A 16 3.09 2.01 -4.90
N ILE A 17 2.51 0.80 -4.73
CA ILE A 17 2.97 -0.43 -5.39
C ILE A 17 2.97 -0.27 -6.91
N ALA A 18 1.91 0.30 -7.48
CA ALA A 18 1.81 0.53 -8.92
C ALA A 18 2.91 1.46 -9.48
N LYS A 19 3.48 2.35 -8.65
CA LYS A 19 4.60 3.22 -9.03
C LYS A 19 5.97 2.60 -8.76
N HIS A 20 6.05 1.62 -7.85
CA HIS A 20 7.29 1.02 -7.35
C HIS A 20 7.13 -0.50 -7.17
N PRO A 21 6.90 -1.27 -8.25
CA PRO A 21 6.53 -2.68 -8.15
C PRO A 21 7.61 -3.57 -7.53
N GLU A 22 8.88 -3.17 -7.61
CA GLU A 22 10.01 -3.85 -6.97
C GLU A 22 10.21 -3.53 -5.48
N SER A 23 9.38 -2.66 -4.88
CA SER A 23 9.53 -2.29 -3.46
C SER A 23 9.11 -3.43 -2.52
N THR A 24 9.90 -3.66 -1.48
CA THR A 24 9.54 -4.60 -0.42
C THR A 24 8.49 -4.01 0.52
N THR A 25 7.74 -4.86 1.22
CA THR A 25 6.74 -4.46 2.24
C THR A 25 7.29 -3.50 3.28
N LEU A 26 8.55 -3.70 3.70
CA LEU A 26 9.25 -2.84 4.65
C LEU A 26 9.49 -1.43 4.11
N VAL A 27 9.91 -1.32 2.84
CA VAL A 27 10.15 -0.03 2.17
C VAL A 27 8.82 0.72 2.02
N ILE A 28 7.77 0.02 1.58
CA ILE A 28 6.43 0.60 1.41
C ILE A 28 5.91 1.13 2.75
N ALA A 29 5.98 0.32 3.81
CA ALA A 29 5.54 0.67 5.15
C ALA A 29 6.18 1.98 5.64
N SER A 30 7.49 2.10 5.44
CA SER A 30 8.25 3.30 5.79
C SER A 30 7.84 4.51 4.94
N ALA A 31 7.58 4.33 3.64
CA ALA A 31 7.21 5.40 2.73
C ALA A 31 5.82 5.99 2.99
N VAL A 32 4.85 5.16 3.44
CA VAL A 32 3.47 5.60 3.71
C VAL A 32 3.15 5.75 5.20
N ASN A 33 4.17 5.67 6.08
CA ASN A 33 4.03 5.74 7.54
C ASN A 33 3.02 4.74 8.13
N LEU A 34 3.06 3.50 7.64
CA LEU A 34 2.26 2.38 8.16
C LEU A 34 3.17 1.30 8.73
N THR A 35 2.61 0.38 9.51
CA THR A 35 3.37 -0.79 9.95
C THR A 35 3.47 -1.82 8.83
N GLU A 36 4.54 -2.61 8.81
CA GLU A 36 4.69 -3.69 7.83
C GLU A 36 3.52 -4.69 7.90
N ARG A 37 3.03 -4.99 9.11
CA ARG A 37 1.83 -5.83 9.30
C ARG A 37 0.58 -5.26 8.63
N THR A 38 0.40 -3.93 8.67
CA THR A 38 -0.70 -3.26 7.99
C THR A 38 -0.57 -3.40 6.47
N ILE A 39 0.64 -3.22 5.93
CA ILE A 39 0.91 -3.39 4.50
C ILE A 39 0.62 -4.83 4.07
N GLN A 40 1.15 -5.82 4.79
CA GLN A 40 0.91 -7.25 4.51
C GLN A 40 -0.58 -7.60 4.50
N LYS A 41 -1.35 -7.07 5.46
CA LYS A 41 -2.80 -7.27 5.51
C LYS A 41 -3.49 -6.69 4.26
N ILE A 42 -3.14 -5.47 3.87
CA ILE A 42 -3.72 -4.82 2.69
C ILE A 42 -3.38 -5.58 1.41
N ILE A 43 -2.14 -6.05 1.26
CA ILE A 43 -1.72 -6.87 0.12
C ILE A 43 -2.53 -8.16 0.06
N ALA A 44 -2.65 -8.88 1.18
CA ALA A 44 -3.43 -10.12 1.24
C ALA A 44 -4.92 -9.91 0.89
N GLU A 45 -5.50 -8.77 1.30
CA GLU A 45 -6.88 -8.39 0.92
C GLU A 45 -6.99 -8.07 -0.57
N LEU A 46 -6.02 -7.35 -1.15
CA LEU A 46 -5.96 -7.07 -2.59
C LEU A 46 -5.80 -8.35 -3.43
N GLU A 47 -4.97 -9.30 -2.99
CA GLU A 47 -4.82 -10.62 -3.61
C GLU A 47 -6.13 -11.42 -3.52
N ALA A 48 -6.77 -11.45 -2.35
CA ALA A 48 -8.05 -12.14 -2.15
C ALA A 48 -9.17 -11.57 -3.03
N GLU A 49 -9.16 -10.26 -3.25
CA GLU A 49 -10.08 -9.55 -4.14
C GLU A 49 -9.66 -9.60 -5.62
N LYS A 50 -8.52 -10.22 -5.95
CA LYS A 50 -7.95 -10.37 -7.30
C LYS A 50 -7.58 -9.05 -8.01
N TYR A 51 -7.20 -8.03 -7.24
CA TYR A 51 -6.64 -6.80 -7.81
C TYR A 51 -5.16 -6.92 -8.17
N ILE A 52 -4.44 -7.85 -7.54
CA ILE A 52 -3.01 -8.12 -7.74
C ILE A 52 -2.75 -9.64 -7.71
N GLU A 53 -1.65 -10.10 -8.32
CA GLU A 53 -1.20 -11.50 -8.42
C GLU A 53 0.20 -11.68 -7.84
#